data_AF-A0A4P5SDP7-F1
#
_entry.id   AF-A0A4P5SDP7-F1
#
_cell.length_a   1.000
_cell.length_b   1.000
_cell.length_c   1.000
_cell.angle_alpha   90.00
_cell.angle_beta   90.00
_cell.angle_gamma   90.00
#
_symmetry.space_group_name_H-M   'P 1'
#
loop_
_entity.id
_entity.type
_entity.pdbx_description
1 polymer ?
#
loop_
_entity_poly.entity_id
_entity_poly.type
_entity_poly.pdbx_seq_one_letter_code
_entity_poly.pdbx_strand_id
1 'polypeptide(L)'
;MRVHIAVMHDDDPTPIALATCVEASLHTSLDGFDLPRARLYGVSIVDPLGIATQQDGALRISFLAEHGDVYELLDSPSSAIARMFDAAVVLTCGWAAPIDRDEQDDETRSDSEIQEEVPPSQHPLRRRVRLVVAVCDKGVASVLRFADTPNDIVTDAGAARGSLADAVKDLWNDPKVIVGRESV
;
A
#
# COMPACT_ATOMS: atom_id res chain seq x y z
N MET A 1 -10.75 20.56 -13.87
CA MET A 1 -11.42 21.16 -12.69
C MET A 1 -12.30 20.08 -12.07
N ARG A 2 -11.85 19.38 -11.03
CA ARG A 2 -12.73 18.51 -10.24
C ARG A 2 -13.54 19.43 -9.33
N VAL A 3 -14.82 19.61 -9.63
CA VAL A 3 -15.77 20.17 -8.67
C VAL A 3 -16.14 19.01 -7.76
N HIS A 4 -15.38 18.81 -6.68
CA HIS A 4 -15.85 17.98 -5.57
C HIS A 4 -16.84 18.82 -4.79
N ILE A 5 -18.12 18.61 -5.03
CA ILE A 5 -19.09 18.75 -3.94
C ILE A 5 -18.82 17.51 -3.09
N ALA A 6 -17.94 17.64 -2.09
CA ALA A 6 -17.71 16.58 -1.12
C ALA A 6 -18.96 16.46 -0.25
N VAL A 7 -19.94 15.68 -0.72
CA VAL A 7 -20.96 15.13 0.16
C VAL A 7 -20.27 13.98 0.86
N MET A 8 -19.66 14.26 2.02
CA MET A 8 -19.11 13.23 2.88
C MET A 8 -20.26 12.31 3.31
N HIS A 9 -20.30 11.11 2.73
CA HIS A 9 -21.20 10.06 3.20
C HIS A 9 -20.46 9.27 4.27
N ASP A 10 -21.15 8.98 5.38
CA ASP A 10 -20.63 8.14 6.48
C ASP A 10 -20.29 6.72 6.00
N ASP A 11 -20.73 6.35 4.79
CA ASP A 11 -20.54 5.06 4.13
C ASP A 11 -19.24 4.95 3.31
N ASP A 12 -18.45 6.01 3.20
CA ASP A 12 -17.19 5.95 2.44
C ASP A 12 -16.20 4.96 3.12
N PRO A 13 -15.58 4.03 2.37
CA PRO A 13 -14.75 2.98 2.94
C PRO A 13 -13.53 3.55 3.69
N THR A 14 -13.18 2.92 4.81
CA THR A 14 -11.94 3.25 5.51
C THR A 14 -10.71 2.83 4.68
N PRO A 15 -9.54 3.47 4.86
CA PRO A 15 -8.32 3.07 4.16
C PRO A 15 -8.01 1.58 4.35
N ILE A 16 -8.26 1.05 5.56
CA ILE A 16 -8.01 -0.36 5.84
C ILE A 16 -9.00 -1.30 5.14
N ALA A 17 -10.31 -0.96 5.12
CA ALA A 17 -11.29 -1.75 4.41
C ALA A 17 -10.98 -1.82 2.90
N LEU A 18 -10.55 -0.69 2.34
CA LEU A 18 -10.09 -0.62 0.96
C LEU A 18 -8.84 -1.49 0.73
N ALA A 19 -7.81 -1.33 1.56
CA ALA A 19 -6.57 -2.10 1.44
C ALA A 19 -6.83 -3.61 1.51
N THR A 20 -7.70 -4.05 2.44
CA THR A 20 -8.10 -5.45 2.58
C THR A 20 -8.88 -5.95 1.37
N CYS A 21 -9.84 -5.19 0.85
CA CYS A 21 -10.62 -5.59 -0.33
C CYS A 21 -9.76 -5.68 -1.59
N VAL A 22 -8.82 -4.74 -1.77
CA VAL A 22 -7.85 -4.78 -2.88
C VAL A 22 -6.92 -5.97 -2.72
N GLU A 23 -6.39 -6.21 -1.52
CA GLU A 23 -5.50 -7.34 -1.25
C GLU A 23 -6.20 -8.66 -1.57
N ALA A 24 -7.45 -8.87 -1.13
CA ALA A 24 -8.22 -10.07 -1.43
C ALA A 24 -8.41 -10.26 -2.95
N SER A 25 -8.77 -9.19 -3.67
CA SER A 25 -8.93 -9.21 -5.13
C SER A 25 -7.62 -9.52 -5.87
N LEU A 26 -6.49 -9.01 -5.37
CA LEU A 26 -5.17 -9.26 -5.93
C LEU A 26 -4.63 -10.65 -5.54
N HIS A 27 -5.05 -11.18 -4.39
CA HIS A 27 -4.68 -12.53 -3.96
C HIS A 27 -5.30 -13.60 -4.86
N THR A 28 -6.56 -13.42 -5.28
CA THR A 28 -7.23 -14.35 -6.20
C THR A 28 -6.73 -14.25 -7.64
N SER A 29 -6.21 -13.10 -8.05
CA SER A 29 -5.79 -12.83 -9.44
C SER A 29 -4.30 -12.96 -9.72
N LEU A 30 -3.44 -12.82 -8.71
CA LEU A 30 -2.00 -12.90 -8.85
C LEU A 30 -1.44 -14.20 -8.25
N ASP A 31 -0.61 -14.87 -9.04
CA ASP A 31 0.08 -16.07 -8.60
C ASP A 31 1.31 -15.74 -7.73
N GLY A 32 1.44 -16.48 -6.62
CA GLY A 32 2.64 -16.49 -5.77
C GLY A 32 2.95 -15.20 -4.99
N PHE A 33 4.15 -15.18 -4.39
CA PHE A 33 4.68 -14.09 -3.56
C PHE A 33 6.06 -13.65 -4.07
N ASP A 34 6.25 -13.73 -5.38
CA ASP A 34 7.54 -13.49 -6.04
C ASP A 34 7.41 -12.60 -7.27
N LEU A 35 6.69 -11.49 -7.12
CA LEU A 35 6.67 -10.47 -8.15
C LEU A 35 8.02 -9.75 -8.19
N PRO A 36 8.71 -9.72 -9.34
CA PRO A 36 10.06 -9.13 -9.44
C PRO A 36 10.06 -7.61 -9.41
N ARG A 37 8.88 -6.98 -9.52
CA ARG A 37 8.69 -5.53 -9.62
C ARG A 37 7.53 -5.12 -8.74
N ALA A 38 7.68 -3.99 -8.06
CA ALA A 38 6.57 -3.31 -7.41
C ALA A 38 5.59 -2.81 -8.47
N ARG A 39 4.29 -2.82 -8.15
CA ARG A 39 3.22 -2.42 -9.05
C ARG A 39 2.38 -1.32 -8.42
N LEU A 40 2.03 -0.33 -9.23
CA LEU A 40 1.12 0.75 -8.89
C LEU A 40 -0.21 0.49 -9.58
N TYR A 41 -1.29 0.57 -8.80
CA TYR A 41 -2.65 0.43 -9.25
C TYR A 41 -3.48 1.67 -8.90
N GLY A 42 -4.41 2.01 -9.78
CA GLY A 42 -5.50 2.93 -9.51
C GLY A 42 -6.76 2.14 -9.17
N VAL A 43 -7.49 2.55 -8.14
CA VAL A 43 -8.68 1.85 -7.66
C VAL A 43 -9.88 2.78 -7.74
N SER A 44 -10.90 2.37 -8.50
CA SER A 44 -12.20 3.01 -8.49
C SER A 44 -13.18 2.23 -7.64
N ILE A 45 -13.89 2.93 -6.75
CA ILE A 45 -14.93 2.35 -5.91
C ILE A 45 -16.21 2.25 -6.73
N VAL A 46 -16.76 1.05 -6.84
CA VAL A 46 -18.01 0.77 -7.57
C VAL A 46 -19.18 0.62 -6.60
N ASP A 47 -18.95 -0.11 -5.50
CA ASP A 47 -19.92 -0.31 -4.43
C ASP A 47 -19.23 -0.15 -3.05
N PRO A 48 -19.38 1.01 -2.39
CA PRO A 48 -18.80 1.27 -1.08
C PRO A 48 -19.20 0.24 0.00
N LEU A 49 -20.45 -0.23 -0.01
CA LEU A 49 -20.96 -1.19 0.98
C LEU A 49 -20.39 -2.59 0.73
N GLY A 50 -20.16 -2.94 -0.54
CA GLY A 50 -19.51 -4.17 -0.95
C GLY A 50 -18.06 -4.30 -0.46
N ILE A 51 -17.34 -3.19 -0.26
CA ILE A 51 -15.93 -3.19 0.19
C ILE A 51 -15.77 -3.83 1.57
N ALA A 52 -16.66 -3.51 2.51
CA ALA A 52 -16.59 -4.02 3.89
C ALA A 52 -16.73 -5.55 3.96
N THR A 53 -17.40 -6.14 2.97
CA THR A 53 -17.62 -7.60 2.87
C THR A 53 -16.82 -8.23 1.72
N GLN A 54 -15.91 -7.48 1.08
CA GLN A 54 -15.07 -7.92 -0.03
C GLN A 54 -15.87 -8.54 -1.18
N GLN A 55 -17.01 -7.93 -1.52
CA GLN A 55 -17.86 -8.44 -2.60
C GLN A 55 -17.17 -8.28 -3.96
N ASP A 56 -17.33 -9.31 -4.79
CA ASP A 56 -16.88 -9.26 -6.18
C ASP A 56 -17.51 -8.08 -6.92
N GLY A 57 -16.66 -7.28 -7.58
CA GLY A 57 -17.10 -6.10 -8.32
C GLY A 57 -17.27 -4.84 -7.48
N ALA A 58 -17.05 -4.88 -6.15
CA ALA A 58 -17.06 -3.68 -5.31
C ALA A 58 -15.98 -2.64 -5.71
N LEU A 59 -14.90 -3.12 -6.35
CA LEU A 59 -13.78 -2.33 -6.81
C LEU A 59 -13.47 -2.61 -8.29
N ARG A 60 -12.97 -1.59 -8.99
CA ARG A 60 -12.25 -1.74 -10.27
C ARG A 60 -10.79 -1.39 -10.06
N ILE A 61 -9.92 -2.38 -10.16
CA ILE A 61 -8.47 -2.23 -10.01
C ILE A 61 -7.84 -2.09 -11.40
N SER A 62 -7.10 -1.01 -11.63
CA SER A 62 -6.44 -0.70 -12.91
C SER A 62 -4.93 -0.69 -12.70
N PHE A 63 -4.20 -1.51 -13.44
CA PHE A 63 -2.74 -1.46 -13.46
C PHE A 63 -2.26 -0.15 -14.11
N LEU A 64 -1.35 0.57 -13.45
CA LEU A 64 -0.83 1.85 -13.93
C LEU A 64 0.63 1.75 -14.35
N ALA A 65 1.49 1.17 -13.50
CA ALA A 65 2.92 1.09 -13.74
C ALA A 65 3.58 0.01 -12.88
N GLU A 66 4.80 -0.38 -13.25
CA GLU A 66 5.65 -1.24 -12.42
C GLU A 66 7.13 -0.85 -12.52
N HIS A 67 7.87 -1.06 -11.45
CA HIS A 67 9.31 -0.77 -11.39
C HIS A 67 10.01 -1.71 -10.40
N GLY A 68 11.31 -1.95 -10.62
CA GLY A 68 12.11 -2.81 -9.72
C GLY A 68 12.37 -2.17 -8.36
N ASP A 69 12.43 -0.84 -8.34
CA ASP A 69 12.50 -0.02 -7.12
C ASP A 69 11.16 0.69 -6.91
N VAL A 70 10.59 0.55 -5.72
CA VAL A 70 9.28 1.10 -5.36
C VAL A 70 9.32 2.62 -5.19
N TYR A 71 10.44 3.22 -4.80
CA TYR A 71 10.56 4.66 -4.65
C TYR A 71 10.65 5.33 -6.02
N GLU A 72 11.45 4.77 -6.93
CA GLU A 72 11.49 5.20 -8.34
C GLU A 72 10.12 5.02 -9.03
N LEU A 73 9.35 3.98 -8.66
CA LEU A 73 7.97 3.84 -9.13
C LEU A 73 7.11 5.02 -8.69
N LEU A 74 7.21 5.42 -7.42
CA LEU A 74 6.38 6.47 -6.83
C LEU A 74 6.79 7.86 -7.32
N ASP A 75 8.08 8.11 -7.50
CA ASP A 75 8.64 9.39 -7.95
C ASP A 75 8.45 9.62 -9.46
N SER A 76 8.14 8.58 -10.23
CA SER A 76 7.89 8.69 -11.67
C SER A 76 6.74 9.68 -11.97
N PRO A 77 6.92 10.66 -12.87
CA PRO A 77 5.86 11.57 -13.28
C PRO A 77 4.60 10.88 -13.81
N SER A 78 4.72 9.69 -14.40
CA SER A 78 3.56 8.91 -14.88
C SER A 78 2.68 8.40 -13.74
N SER A 79 3.23 8.19 -12.54
CA SER A 79 2.52 7.70 -11.35
C SER A 79 1.52 8.72 -10.80
N ALA A 80 1.69 10.00 -11.17
CA ALA A 80 0.72 11.06 -10.91
C ALA A 80 -0.72 10.71 -11.34
N ILE A 81 -0.88 9.85 -12.37
CA ILE A 81 -2.18 9.41 -12.86
C ILE A 81 -3.00 8.67 -11.80
N ALA A 82 -2.36 8.08 -10.78
CA ALA A 82 -3.04 7.38 -9.69
C ALA A 82 -4.01 8.30 -8.93
N ARG A 83 -3.73 9.61 -8.87
CA ARG A 83 -4.61 10.63 -8.26
C ARG A 83 -5.92 10.87 -9.04
N MET A 84 -6.06 10.30 -10.24
CA MET A 84 -7.31 10.33 -11.01
C MET A 84 -8.33 9.28 -10.54
N PHE A 85 -7.93 8.38 -9.65
CA PHE A 85 -8.78 7.35 -9.07
C PHE A 85 -9.33 7.77 -7.70
N ASP A 86 -10.14 6.90 -7.08
CA ASP A 86 -10.64 7.09 -5.71
C ASP A 86 -9.58 6.69 -4.67
N ALA A 87 -8.64 5.83 -5.08
CA ALA A 87 -7.46 5.47 -4.31
C ALA A 87 -6.30 5.01 -5.19
N ALA A 88 -5.09 5.07 -4.64
CA ALA A 88 -3.89 4.47 -5.22
C ALA A 88 -3.43 3.29 -4.36
N VAL A 89 -2.88 2.26 -5.00
CA VAL A 89 -2.37 1.08 -4.32
C VAL A 89 -1.00 0.69 -4.86
N VAL A 90 -0.05 0.51 -3.94
CA VAL A 90 1.24 -0.11 -4.23
C VAL A 90 1.21 -1.55 -3.75
N LEU A 91 1.61 -2.47 -4.62
CA LEU A 91 1.85 -3.86 -4.28
C LEU A 91 3.34 -4.17 -4.49
N THR A 92 3.97 -4.80 -3.49
CA THR A 92 5.32 -5.32 -3.62
C THR A 92 5.46 -6.68 -2.93
N CYS A 93 6.41 -7.49 -3.41
CA CYS A 93 6.80 -8.74 -2.77
C CYS A 93 8.18 -8.57 -2.15
N GLY A 94 8.40 -9.19 -0.99
CA GLY A 94 9.63 -8.99 -0.24
C GLY A 94 9.86 -10.05 0.81
N TRP A 95 10.78 -9.73 1.72
CA TRP A 95 11.08 -10.54 2.89
C TRP A 95 10.77 -9.73 4.14
N ALA A 96 10.14 -10.36 5.13
CA ALA A 96 9.97 -9.79 6.46
C ALA A 96 10.81 -10.62 7.45
N ALA A 97 11.61 -9.94 8.27
CA ALA A 97 12.22 -10.55 9.44
C ALA A 97 11.16 -10.68 10.56
N PRO A 98 11.30 -11.64 11.49
CA PRO A 98 10.53 -11.63 12.73
C PRO A 98 10.75 -10.30 13.46
N ILE A 99 9.69 -9.77 14.05
CA ILE A 99 9.79 -8.63 14.97
C ILE A 99 9.85 -9.24 16.37
N ASP A 100 10.98 -9.10 17.06
CA ASP A 100 11.08 -9.50 18.45
C ASP A 100 10.18 -8.56 19.28
N ARG A 101 9.14 -9.13 19.89
CA ARG A 101 8.11 -8.37 20.62
C ARG A 101 8.62 -7.80 21.96
N ASP A 102 9.86 -8.10 22.33
CA ASP A 102 10.47 -7.69 23.60
C ASP A 102 11.19 -6.33 23.51
N GLU A 103 11.24 -5.70 22.33
CA GLU A 103 11.90 -4.39 22.12
C GLU A 103 11.01 -3.17 22.43
N GLN A 104 9.85 -3.36 23.08
CA GLN A 104 8.95 -2.25 23.42
C GLN A 104 9.38 -1.45 24.66
N ASP A 105 10.44 -1.86 25.36
CA ASP A 105 11.03 -1.15 26.51
C ASP A 105 12.48 -0.70 26.19
N ASP A 106 12.64 0.18 25.19
CA ASP A 106 13.95 0.71 24.82
C ASP A 106 14.20 2.14 25.34
N GLU A 107 14.26 2.27 26.67
CA GLU A 107 15.02 3.36 27.33
C GLU A 107 16.31 2.83 27.98
N THR A 108 16.68 1.56 27.72
CA THR A 108 17.82 0.90 28.39
C THR A 108 18.77 0.09 27.48
N ARG A 109 18.81 0.33 26.16
CA ARG A 109 19.92 -0.21 25.35
C ARG A 109 21.25 0.42 25.77
N SER A 110 22.04 -0.37 26.49
CA SER A 110 23.47 -0.18 26.73
C SER A 110 24.22 -0.26 25.39
N ASP A 111 25.20 0.61 25.17
CA ASP A 111 26.09 0.76 23.99
C ASP A 111 26.86 -0.52 23.55
N SER A 112 26.54 -1.70 24.07
CA SER A 112 27.28 -2.96 23.89
C SER A 112 26.55 -4.07 23.13
N GLU A 113 25.30 -3.87 22.71
CA GLU A 113 24.58 -4.82 21.86
C GLU A 113 24.05 -4.14 20.60
N ILE A 114 24.97 -3.60 19.80
CA ILE A 114 24.70 -3.42 18.36
C ILE A 114 24.68 -4.83 17.76
N GLN A 115 23.60 -5.58 17.98
CA GLN A 115 23.30 -6.68 17.07
C GLN A 115 23.12 -6.02 15.70
N GLU A 116 24.03 -6.30 14.78
CA GLU A 116 23.90 -5.84 13.39
C GLU A 116 22.48 -6.22 12.94
N GLU A 117 21.61 -5.21 12.77
CA GLU A 117 20.23 -5.41 12.40
C GLU A 117 20.22 -6.01 10.99
N VAL A 118 20.18 -7.35 10.92
CA VAL A 118 20.30 -8.08 9.66
C VAL A 118 19.12 -7.67 8.78
N PRO A 119 19.35 -7.17 7.56
CA PRO A 119 18.26 -6.78 6.67
C PRO A 119 17.28 -7.94 6.49
N PRO A 120 15.95 -7.68 6.37
CA PRO A 120 14.96 -8.74 6.20
C PRO A 120 15.26 -9.74 5.07
N SER A 121 15.96 -9.30 4.01
CA SER A 121 16.40 -10.15 2.90
C SER A 121 17.48 -11.17 3.27
N GLN A 122 18.25 -10.91 4.33
CA GLN A 122 19.36 -11.73 4.81
C GLN A 122 19.00 -12.50 6.09
N HIS A 123 17.94 -12.12 6.79
CA HIS A 123 17.55 -12.74 8.06
C HIS A 123 17.27 -14.25 7.88
N PRO A 124 17.78 -15.15 8.77
CA PRO A 124 17.62 -16.60 8.62
C PRO A 124 16.17 -17.06 8.79
N LEU A 125 15.41 -16.40 9.65
CA LEU A 125 13.98 -16.67 9.89
C LEU A 125 13.06 -15.80 9.01
N ARG A 126 13.57 -15.22 7.92
CA ARG A 126 12.77 -14.38 7.05
C ARG A 126 11.63 -15.15 6.42
N ARG A 127 10.50 -14.49 6.26
CA ARG A 127 9.30 -15.03 5.62
C ARG A 127 8.99 -14.25 4.35
N ARG A 128 8.59 -14.95 3.28
CA ARG A 128 8.21 -14.30 2.02
C ARG A 128 6.86 -13.64 2.20
N VAL A 129 6.77 -12.37 1.80
CA VAL A 129 5.57 -11.54 2.02
C VAL A 129 5.13 -10.83 0.77
N ARG A 130 3.83 -10.53 0.73
CA ARG A 130 3.21 -9.58 -0.20
C ARG A 130 2.65 -8.45 0.64
N LEU A 131 3.07 -7.24 0.33
CA LEU A 131 2.61 -6.02 0.98
C LEU A 131 1.76 -5.23 0.00
N VAL A 132 0.56 -4.88 0.43
CA VAL A 132 -0.35 -3.96 -0.24
C VAL A 132 -0.44 -2.70 0.62
N VAL A 133 -0.11 -1.54 0.06
CA VAL A 133 -0.27 -0.24 0.71
C VAL A 133 -1.29 0.54 -0.11
N ALA A 134 -2.39 0.93 0.51
CA ALA A 134 -3.45 1.73 -0.11
C ALA A 134 -3.50 3.13 0.49
N VAL A 135 -3.72 4.13 -0.35
CA VAL A 135 -3.97 5.51 0.06
C VAL A 135 -5.21 6.06 -0.62
N CYS A 136 -6.01 6.77 0.17
CA CYS A 136 -7.14 7.56 -0.29
C CYS A 136 -7.23 8.86 0.52
N ASP A 137 -8.26 9.66 0.28
CA ASP A 137 -8.46 10.94 0.98
C ASP A 137 -8.64 10.79 2.51
N LYS A 138 -8.96 9.58 2.99
CA LYS A 138 -9.06 9.27 4.43
C LYS A 138 -7.74 8.81 5.07
N GLY A 139 -6.67 8.67 4.29
CA GLY A 139 -5.34 8.29 4.77
C GLY A 139 -4.78 7.04 4.11
N VAL A 140 -3.78 6.44 4.76
CA VAL A 140 -3.05 5.26 4.29
C VAL A 140 -3.34 4.06 5.19
N ALA A 141 -3.36 2.86 4.60
CA ALA A 141 -3.33 1.61 5.34
C ALA A 141 -2.57 0.55 4.56
N SER A 142 -2.12 -0.49 5.24
CA SER A 142 -1.46 -1.60 4.59
C SER A 142 -1.96 -2.97 5.05
N VAL A 143 -1.85 -3.94 4.15
CA VAL A 143 -2.12 -5.34 4.40
C VAL A 143 -0.92 -6.15 3.97
N LEU A 144 -0.43 -6.99 4.88
CA LEU A 144 0.68 -7.89 4.65
C LEU A 144 0.18 -9.34 4.74
N ARG A 145 0.45 -10.11 3.69
CA ARG A 145 0.17 -11.55 3.65
C ARG A 145 1.48 -12.31 3.54
N PHE A 146 1.61 -13.38 4.31
CA PHE A 146 2.77 -14.27 4.24
C PHE A 146 2.51 -15.46 3.32
N ALA A 147 3.55 -15.91 2.61
CA ALA A 147 3.44 -17.04 1.69
C ALA A 147 3.19 -18.39 2.38
N ASP A 148 3.68 -18.55 3.62
CA ASP A 148 3.55 -19.77 4.43
C ASP A 148 2.24 -19.83 5.23
N THR A 149 1.58 -18.68 5.46
CA THR A 149 0.24 -18.58 6.05
C THR A 149 -0.69 -17.76 5.16
N PRO A 150 -0.98 -18.23 3.93
CA PRO A 150 -1.65 -17.43 2.91
C PRO A 150 -3.13 -17.18 3.18
N ASN A 151 -3.72 -17.72 4.24
CA ASN A 151 -5.08 -17.41 4.66
C ASN A 151 -5.13 -16.27 5.69
N ASP A 152 -3.99 -15.95 6.32
CA ASP A 152 -3.90 -14.97 7.39
C ASP A 152 -3.25 -13.68 6.87
N ILE A 153 -3.89 -12.55 7.17
CA ILE A 153 -3.37 -11.22 6.88
C ILE A 153 -3.04 -10.47 8.16
N VAL A 154 -2.00 -9.65 8.08
CA VAL A 154 -1.67 -8.63 9.07
C VAL A 154 -2.09 -7.29 8.51
N THR A 155 -2.89 -6.54 9.27
CA THR A 155 -3.40 -5.23 8.89
C THR A 155 -2.74 -4.13 9.71
N ASP A 156 -2.49 -3.00 9.07
CA ASP A 156 -2.05 -1.77 9.73
C ASP A 156 -2.92 -0.60 9.26
N ALA A 157 -3.78 -0.12 10.17
CA ALA A 157 -4.75 0.94 9.93
C ALA A 157 -4.20 2.30 10.37
N GLY A 158 -3.31 2.89 9.55
CA GLY A 158 -2.82 4.25 9.74
C GLY A 158 -1.76 4.43 10.82
N ALA A 159 -1.28 3.35 11.45
CA ALA A 159 -0.08 3.35 12.29
C ALA A 159 1.17 2.93 11.50
N ALA A 160 1.04 2.71 10.19
CA ALA A 160 2.10 2.38 9.26
C ALA A 160 3.20 3.45 9.31
N ARG A 161 4.14 3.23 10.23
CA ARG A 161 5.40 3.94 10.35
C ARG A 161 6.33 3.28 9.35
N GLY A 162 6.89 4.07 8.44
CA GLY A 162 7.86 3.57 7.48
C GLY A 162 7.90 4.41 6.21
N SER A 163 9.09 4.49 5.63
CA SER A 163 9.38 5.29 4.45
C SER A 163 8.46 5.01 3.26
N LEU A 164 7.99 3.77 3.10
CA LEU A 164 7.06 3.43 2.01
C LEU A 164 5.66 4.03 2.23
N ALA A 165 5.15 4.01 3.46
CA ALA A 165 3.85 4.60 3.76
C ALA A 165 3.88 6.12 3.53
N ASP A 166 4.99 6.77 3.86
CA ASP A 166 5.18 8.20 3.63
C ASP A 166 5.33 8.52 2.14
N ALA A 167 6.13 7.75 1.38
CA ALA A 167 6.25 7.93 -0.07
C ALA A 167 4.90 7.77 -0.81
N VAL A 168 4.06 6.83 -0.36
CA VAL A 168 2.71 6.64 -0.93
C VAL A 168 1.79 7.83 -0.59
N LYS A 169 1.87 8.38 0.62
CA LYS A 169 1.13 9.61 0.98
C LYS A 169 1.63 10.81 0.16
N ASP A 170 2.93 10.93 -0.04
CA ASP A 170 3.53 12.02 -0.80
C ASP A 170 3.08 11.98 -2.26
N LEU A 171 3.08 10.80 -2.91
CA LEU A 171 2.48 10.61 -4.23
C LEU A 171 1.03 11.11 -4.29
N TRP A 172 0.23 10.82 -3.25
CA TRP A 172 -1.19 11.19 -3.20
C TRP A 172 -1.40 12.70 -3.01
N ASN A 173 -0.59 13.30 -2.14
CA ASN A 173 -0.74 14.69 -1.70
C ASN A 173 0.03 15.71 -2.54
N ASP A 174 0.98 15.26 -3.37
CA ASP A 174 1.71 16.13 -4.30
C ASP A 174 0.73 16.97 -5.13
N PRO A 175 0.92 18.30 -5.28
CA PRO A 175 0.06 19.16 -6.10
C PRO A 175 -0.25 18.57 -7.47
N LYS A 176 -1.53 18.66 -7.87
CA LYS A 176 -2.04 18.13 -9.15
C LYS A 176 -1.22 18.68 -10.31
N VAL A 177 -0.75 17.78 -11.19
CA VAL A 177 -0.10 18.16 -12.45
C VAL A 177 -0.99 19.18 -13.17
N ILE A 178 -0.53 20.43 -13.20
CA ILE A 178 -1.18 21.49 -13.97
C ILE A 178 -0.72 21.28 -15.41
N VAL A 179 -1.53 20.58 -16.21
CA VAL A 179 -1.33 20.55 -17.65
C VAL A 179 -1.71 21.93 -18.18
N GLY A 180 -0.70 22.80 -18.33
CA GLY A 180 -0.85 24.05 -19.05
C GLY A 180 -1.27 23.75 -20.49
N ARG A 181 -2.44 24.23 -20.91
CA ARG A 181 -2.77 24.29 -22.33
C ARG A 181 -1.83 25.30 -22.99
N GLU A 182 -0.84 24.82 -23.74
CA GLU A 182 -0.24 25.68 -24.76
C GLU A 182 -1.34 26.01 -25.77
N SER A 183 -1.67 27.30 -25.81
CA SER A 183 -2.51 27.86 -26.85
C SER A 183 -1.64 27.98 -28.09
N VAL A 184 -1.93 27.17 -29.10
CA VAL A 184 -1.49 27.42 -30.48
C VAL A 184 -2.54 28.27 -31.16
#